data_AF-A0A3B9PNW2-F1
#
_entry.id   AF-A0A3B9PNW2-F1
#
_cell.length_a   1.000
_cell.length_b   1.000
_cell.length_c   1.000
_cell.angle_alpha   90.00
_cell.angle_beta   90.00
_cell.angle_gamma   90.00
#
_symmetry.space_group_name_H-M   'P 1'
#
loop_
_entity.id
_entity.type
_entity.pdbx_description
1 polymer ?
#
loop_
_entity_poly.entity_id
_entity_poly.type
_entity_poly.pdbx_seq_one_letter_code
_entity_poly.pdbx_strand_id
1 'polypeptide(L)'
;AEYKAVARFVSFWLQADNQVAWQRETGYLPLNRAGLLASRSELLGEDLDNVRVAVEQLSNKPATAQSSAQPVVERQKVRQILDEELAGVWADQKAAKEALDNAVMRAQSAN
;
A
#
# COMPACT_ATOMS: atom_id res chain seq x y z
N ALA A 1 11.35 -26.72 14.43
CA ALA A 1 11.03 -25.91 15.62
C ALA A 1 10.83 -24.43 15.26
N GLU A 2 11.73 -23.85 14.45
CA GLU A 2 11.71 -22.43 14.06
C GLU A 2 10.43 -21.98 13.35
N TYR A 3 9.97 -22.69 12.32
CA TYR A 3 8.70 -22.35 11.64
C TYR A 3 7.49 -22.33 12.59
N LYS A 4 7.46 -23.22 13.59
CA LYS A 4 6.39 -23.26 14.60
C LYS A 4 6.47 -22.05 15.52
N ALA A 5 7.68 -21.60 15.87
CA ALA A 5 7.86 -20.38 16.65
C ALA A 5 7.46 -19.13 15.85
N VAL A 6 7.90 -19.02 14.59
CA VAL A 6 7.53 -17.92 13.70
C VAL A 6 6.01 -17.87 13.50
N ALA A 7 5.36 -19.01 13.24
CA ALA A 7 3.91 -19.06 13.08
C ALA A 7 3.19 -18.56 14.35
N ARG A 8 3.65 -18.96 15.54
CA ARG A 8 3.07 -18.48 16.82
C ARG A 8 3.26 -16.97 16.99
N PHE A 9 4.40 -16.43 16.60
CA PHE A 9 4.64 -14.99 16.65
C PHE A 9 3.71 -14.23 15.69
N VAL A 10 3.56 -14.69 14.45
CA VAL A 10 2.62 -14.08 13.49
C VAL A 10 1.19 -14.16 14.01
N SER A 11 0.77 -15.29 14.58
CA SER A 11 -0.56 -15.42 15.19
C SER A 11 -0.76 -14.47 16.36
N PHE A 12 0.25 -14.28 17.22
CA PHE A 12 0.22 -13.29 18.30
C PHE A 12 0.07 -11.88 17.73
N TRP A 13 0.90 -11.50 16.75
CA TRP A 13 0.86 -10.17 16.12
C TRP A 13 -0.51 -9.85 15.48
N LEU A 14 -1.18 -10.85 14.92
CA LEU A 14 -2.50 -10.71 14.31
C LEU A 14 -3.66 -10.72 15.33
N GLN A 15 -3.41 -10.77 16.64
CA GLN A 15 -4.48 -10.57 17.62
C GLN A 15 -5.05 -9.15 17.55
N ALA A 16 -6.32 -8.98 17.92
CA ALA A 16 -7.05 -7.71 17.80
C ALA A 16 -6.32 -6.56 18.51
N ASP A 17 -5.93 -6.75 19.77
CA ASP A 17 -5.27 -5.73 20.59
C ASP A 17 -3.93 -5.27 19.97
N ASN A 18 -3.18 -6.22 19.42
CA ASN A 18 -1.92 -5.92 18.72
C ASN A 18 -2.17 -5.18 17.41
N GLN A 19 -3.26 -5.47 16.70
CA GLN A 19 -3.65 -4.71 15.51
C GLN A 19 -4.15 -3.30 15.87
N VAL A 20 -4.80 -3.10 17.02
CA VAL A 20 -5.16 -1.75 17.53
C VAL A 20 -3.89 -0.95 17.82
N ALA A 21 -2.96 -1.53 18.59
CA ALA A 21 -1.69 -0.90 18.91
C ALA A 21 -0.90 -0.57 17.64
N TRP A 22 -0.79 -1.51 16.69
CA TRP A 22 -0.15 -1.29 15.39
C TRP A 22 -0.71 -0.06 14.67
N GLN A 23 -2.02 0.03 14.53
CA GLN A 23 -2.68 1.14 13.84
C GLN A 23 -2.46 2.47 14.55
N ARG A 24 -2.60 2.52 15.88
CA ARG A 24 -2.44 3.75 16.67
C ARG A 24 -1.01 4.27 16.66
N GLU A 25 -0.05 3.38 16.90
CA GLU A 25 1.35 3.77 17.08
C GLU A 25 2.05 4.09 15.76
N THR A 26 1.57 3.55 14.64
CA THR A 26 2.25 3.66 13.34
C THR A 26 1.44 4.34 12.25
N GLY A 27 0.12 4.41 12.39
CA GLY A 27 -0.79 4.86 11.34
C GLY A 27 -0.93 3.88 10.16
N TYR A 28 -0.28 2.72 10.19
CA TYR A 28 -0.46 1.70 9.14
C TYR A 28 -1.85 1.08 9.20
N LEU A 29 -2.28 0.56 8.04
CA LEU A 29 -3.54 -0.14 7.89
C LEU A 29 -3.57 -1.47 8.66
N PRO A 30 -4.78 -1.91 9.09
CA PRO A 30 -4.95 -3.20 9.74
C PRO A 30 -4.67 -4.35 8.77
N LEU A 31 -4.04 -5.42 9.29
CA LEU A 31 -3.68 -6.59 8.50
C LEU A 31 -4.79 -7.66 8.46
N ASN A 32 -5.85 -7.48 9.25
CA ASN A 32 -6.94 -8.45 9.34
C ASN A 32 -8.29 -7.81 9.67
N ARG A 33 -9.33 -8.65 9.71
CA ARG A 33 -10.70 -8.23 9.97
C ARG A 33 -10.92 -7.64 11.37
N ALA A 34 -10.21 -8.11 12.39
CA ALA A 34 -10.35 -7.57 13.74
C ALA A 34 -9.83 -6.14 13.82
N GLY A 35 -8.66 -5.87 13.23
CA GLY A 35 -8.12 -4.51 13.10
C GLY A 35 -9.03 -3.59 12.29
N LEU A 36 -9.67 -4.10 11.24
CA LEU A 36 -10.65 -3.35 10.44
C LEU A 36 -11.90 -2.95 11.24
N LEU A 37 -12.38 -3.82 12.12
CA LEU A 37 -13.50 -3.47 13.01
C LEU A 37 -13.08 -2.42 14.03
N ALA A 38 -11.86 -2.52 14.56
CA ALA A 38 -11.32 -1.52 15.48
C ALA A 38 -11.18 -0.14 14.83
N SER A 39 -10.73 -0.05 13.58
CA SER A 39 -10.61 1.24 12.86
C SER A 39 -11.95 1.93 12.61
N ARG A 40 -13.07 1.20 12.76
CA ARG A 40 -14.44 1.71 12.61
C ARG A 40 -15.14 1.92 13.95
N SER A 41 -14.46 1.64 15.06
CA SER A 41 -15.01 1.82 16.39
C SER A 41 -15.15 3.31 16.71
N GLU A 42 -16.33 3.74 17.16
CA GLU A 42 -16.55 5.10 17.65
C GLU A 42 -15.67 5.42 18.86
N LEU A 43 -15.42 4.42 19.73
CA LEU A 43 -14.59 4.57 20.93
C LEU A 43 -13.10 4.82 20.62
N LEU A 44 -12.62 4.36 19.47
CA LEU A 44 -11.23 4.55 19.02
C LEU A 44 -11.15 5.61 17.91
N GLY A 45 -12.26 6.28 17.61
CA GLY A 45 -12.45 7.04 16.39
C GLY A 45 -11.58 8.28 16.28
N GLU A 46 -11.24 8.93 17.41
CA GLU A 46 -10.32 10.07 17.43
C GLU A 46 -8.87 9.63 17.14
N ASP A 47 -8.43 8.52 17.72
CA ASP A 47 -7.06 8.03 17.55
C ASP A 47 -6.80 7.36 16.19
N LEU A 48 -7.87 6.98 15.48
CA LEU A 48 -7.80 6.18 14.25
C LEU A 48 -8.46 6.87 13.04
N ASP A 49 -8.67 8.17 13.07
CA ASP A 49 -9.35 8.90 11.97
C ASP A 49 -8.59 8.77 10.64
N ASN A 50 -7.26 8.94 10.65
CA ASN A 50 -6.42 8.75 9.47
C ASN A 50 -6.52 7.32 8.90
N VAL A 51 -6.58 6.31 9.78
CA VAL A 51 -6.72 4.90 9.38
C VAL A 51 -8.12 4.63 8.83
N ARG A 52 -9.16 5.24 9.40
CA ARG A 52 -10.54 5.17 8.90
C ARG A 52 -10.64 5.68 7.47
N VAL A 53 -10.08 6.86 7.18
CA VAL A 53 -10.04 7.43 5.83
C VAL A 53 -9.37 6.47 4.85
N ALA A 54 -8.22 5.90 5.21
CA ALA A 54 -7.50 4.96 4.35
C ALA A 54 -8.28 3.65 4.11
N VAL A 55 -8.96 3.14 5.14
CA VAL A 55 -9.86 1.97 5.04
C VAL A 55 -11.05 2.25 4.12
N GLU A 56 -11.66 3.43 4.23
CA GLU A 56 -12.74 3.85 3.35
C GLU A 56 -12.27 3.93 1.90
N GLN A 57 -11.07 4.46 1.64
CA GLN A 57 -10.48 4.47 0.30
C GLN A 57 -10.27 3.07 -0.27
N LEU A 58 -9.74 2.13 0.52
CA LEU A 58 -9.54 0.75 0.09
C LEU A 58 -10.84 0.00 -0.21
N SER A 59 -11.91 0.34 0.51
CA SER A 59 -13.20 -0.35 0.42
C SER A 59 -14.24 0.39 -0.43
N ASN A 60 -13.89 1.54 -1.01
CA ASN A 60 -14.77 2.41 -1.77
C ASN A 60 -15.45 1.69 -2.96
N LYS A 61 -14.74 0.78 -3.64
CA LYS A 61 -15.28 0.00 -4.76
C LYS A 61 -14.74 -1.43 -4.75
N PRO A 62 -15.51 -2.42 -5.23
CA PRO A 62 -14.98 -3.76 -5.47
C PRO A 62 -13.78 -3.70 -6.41
N ALA A 63 -12.72 -4.46 -6.09
CA ALA A 63 -11.55 -4.55 -6.95
C ALA A 63 -11.91 -5.25 -8.27
N THR A 64 -11.40 -4.71 -9.38
CA THR A 64 -11.42 -5.36 -10.68
C THR A 64 -10.12 -6.13 -10.90
N ALA A 65 -10.03 -6.90 -11.98
CA ALA A 65 -8.77 -7.53 -12.36
C ALA A 65 -7.66 -6.49 -12.58
N GLN A 66 -7.99 -5.33 -13.14
CA GLN A 66 -7.05 -4.25 -13.46
C GLN A 66 -6.70 -3.37 -12.24
N SER A 67 -7.57 -3.30 -11.22
CA SER A 67 -7.31 -2.53 -10.00
C SER A 67 -6.77 -3.36 -8.83
N SER A 68 -6.72 -4.69 -8.99
CA SER A 68 -6.09 -5.59 -8.01
C SER A 68 -4.57 -5.47 -8.05
N ALA A 69 -3.91 -5.88 -6.96
CA ALA A 69 -2.45 -5.92 -6.92
C ALA A 69 -1.91 -6.88 -7.98
N GLN A 70 -1.27 -6.35 -9.02
CA GLN A 70 -0.63 -7.13 -10.08
C GLN A 70 0.86 -7.33 -9.78
N PRO A 71 1.40 -8.56 -9.95
CA PRO A 71 2.84 -8.76 -9.93
C PRO A 71 3.45 -8.04 -11.12
N VAL A 72 4.49 -7.23 -10.88
CA VAL A 72 5.27 -6.57 -11.92
C VAL A 72 6.70 -7.05 -11.76
N VAL A 73 7.27 -7.62 -12.82
CA VAL A 73 8.67 -8.03 -12.87
C VAL A 73 9.55 -6.78 -12.73
N GLU A 74 10.60 -6.87 -11.91
CA GLU A 74 11.50 -5.74 -11.59
C GLU A 74 10.77 -4.45 -11.12
N ARG A 75 9.71 -4.58 -10.30
CA ARG A 75 8.88 -3.44 -9.81
C ARG A 75 9.68 -2.23 -9.31
N GLN A 76 10.83 -2.45 -8.66
CA GLN A 76 11.69 -1.34 -8.18
C GLN A 76 12.28 -0.51 -9.33
N LYS A 77 12.78 -1.17 -10.38
CA LYS A 77 13.34 -0.52 -11.56
C LYS A 77 12.27 0.24 -12.35
N VAL A 78 11.08 -0.35 -12.49
CA VAL A 78 9.92 0.32 -13.11
C VAL A 78 9.56 1.61 -12.36
N ARG A 79 9.57 1.58 -11.02
CA ARG A 79 9.33 2.79 -10.20
C ARG A 79 10.41 3.83 -10.40
N GLN A 80 11.68 3.43 -10.39
CA GLN A 80 12.79 4.36 -10.65
C GLN A 80 12.66 5.04 -12.01
N ILE A 81 12.37 4.28 -13.07
CA ILE A 81 12.14 4.83 -14.42
C ILE A 81 11.01 5.86 -14.39
N LEU A 82 9.89 5.53 -13.74
CA LEU A 82 8.75 6.44 -13.63
C LEU A 82 9.10 7.72 -12.87
N ASP A 83 9.83 7.61 -11.75
CA ASP A 83 10.26 8.74 -10.93
C ASP A 83 11.18 9.68 -11.72
N GLU A 84 12.13 9.13 -12.48
CA GLU A 84 13.04 9.90 -13.34
C GLU A 84 12.31 10.64 -14.47
N GLU A 85 11.35 9.99 -15.14
CA GLU A 85 10.58 10.63 -16.21
C GLU A 85 9.63 11.70 -15.65
N LEU A 86 8.98 11.44 -14.52
CA LEU A 86 8.11 12.42 -13.86
C LEU A 86 8.88 13.61 -13.31
N ALA A 87 10.13 13.44 -12.85
CA ALA A 87 10.99 14.55 -12.44
C ALA A 87 11.17 15.59 -13.56
N GLY A 88 11.26 15.14 -14.82
CA GLY A 88 11.30 16.02 -15.98
C GLY A 88 10.00 16.80 -16.21
N VAL A 89 8.85 16.21 -15.88
CA VAL A 89 7.55 16.90 -15.94
C VAL A 89 7.48 17.98 -14.87
N TRP A 90 7.86 17.68 -13.64
CA TRP A 90 7.83 18.64 -12.53
C TRP A 90 8.84 19.79 -12.69
N ALA A 91 9.88 19.59 -13.50
CA ALA A 91 10.86 20.60 -13.85
C ALA A 91 10.50 21.38 -15.13
N ASP A 92 9.31 21.17 -15.71
CA ASP A 92 8.87 21.75 -16.99
C ASP A 92 9.82 21.44 -18.17
N GLN A 93 10.54 20.32 -18.11
CA GLN A 93 11.49 19.90 -19.14
C GLN A 93 10.88 18.92 -20.15
N LYS A 94 9.79 18.24 -19.79
CA LYS A 94 9.09 17.26 -20.63
C LYS A 94 7.59 17.43 -20.52
N ALA A 95 6.89 17.23 -21.64
CA ALA A 95 5.44 17.12 -21.62
C ALA A 95 5.02 15.82 -20.91
N ALA A 96 3.91 15.84 -20.17
CA ALA A 96 3.44 14.67 -19.42
C ALA A 96 3.25 13.42 -20.30
N LYS A 97 2.75 13.59 -21.52
CA LYS A 97 2.59 12.48 -22.48
C LYS A 97 3.94 11.87 -22.87
N GLU A 98 4.92 12.71 -23.17
CA GLU A 98 6.26 12.27 -23.55
C GLU A 98 6.93 11.48 -22.41
N ALA A 99 6.85 11.99 -21.18
CA ALA A 99 7.40 11.32 -20.01
C ALA A 99 6.80 9.92 -19.79
N LEU A 100 5.47 9.79 -19.90
CA LEU A 100 4.80 8.49 -19.75
C LEU A 100 5.11 7.52 -20.89
N ASP A 101 5.15 8.00 -22.14
CA ASP A 101 5.52 7.18 -23.30
C ASP A 101 6.97 6.66 -23.18
N ASN A 102 7.89 7.52 -22.74
CA ASN A 102 9.28 7.14 -22.47
C ASN A 102 9.39 6.13 -21.33
N ALA A 103 8.65 6.32 -20.23
CA ALA A 103 8.65 5.39 -19.10
C ALA A 103 8.21 3.99 -19.53
N VAL A 104 7.16 3.88 -20.36
CA VAL A 104 6.70 2.60 -20.91
C VAL A 104 7.77 1.96 -21.79
N MET A 105 8.36 2.72 -22.72
CA MET A 105 9.42 2.23 -23.60
C MET A 105 10.63 1.70 -22.81
N ARG A 106 11.08 2.45 -21.80
CA ARG A 106 12.20 2.08 -20.93
C ARG A 106 11.89 0.86 -20.05
N ALA A 107 10.66 0.74 -19.57
CA ALA A 107 10.24 -0.42 -18.77
C ALA A 107 10.12 -1.70 -19.61
N GLN A 108 9.76 -1.58 -20.89
CA GLN A 108 9.70 -2.71 -21.82
C GLN A 108 11.08 -3.22 -22.23
N SER A 109 12.06 -2.34 -22.44
CA SER A 109 13.44 -2.72 -22.79
C SER A 109 14.27 -3.22 -21.61
N ALA A 110 13.74 -3.06 -20.39
CA ALA A 110 14.34 -3.48 -19.14
C ALA A 110 14.04 -4.94 -18.74
N ASN A 111 13.08 -5.59 -19.42
CA ASN A 111 12.67 -6.99 -19.27
C ASN A 111 13.06 -7.81 -20.51
#